data_AF-A0A2I1HLG8-F1
#
_entry.id   AF-A0A2I1HLG8-F1
#
_cell.length_a   1.000
_cell.length_b   1.000
_cell.length_c   1.000
_cell.angle_alpha   90.00
_cell.angle_beta   90.00
_cell.angle_gamma   90.00
#
_symmetry.space_group_name_H-M   'P 1'
#
loop_
_entity.id
_entity.type
_entity.pdbx_description
1 polymer ?
#
loop_
_entity_poly.entity_id
_entity_poly.type
_entity_poly.pdbx_seq_one_letter_code
_entity_poly.pdbx_strand_id
1 'polypeptide(L)'
;IFAGNPVPDPNSLWKIKFGKELASYNNTLIKLQHIKSNNKFLGIYTSNKSPSTNHTEVSCNNLNRNYCSENWKFNHCKLENHQGYLKSNDIINISVKKLYDNRGNYTPNGPVEFLRSHDIQFTIGNDTFQEVVCHNERLGGNDEWCIELIKQHIWTIDTLHD
;
A
#
# COMPACT_ATOMS: atom_id res chain seq x y z
N ILE A 1 -4.22 4.32 -8.36
CA ILE A 1 -2.77 4.44 -8.05
C ILE A 1 -2.01 3.98 -9.28
N PHE A 2 -0.81 4.51 -9.53
CA PHE A 2 0.04 4.04 -10.62
C PHE A 2 1.50 4.08 -10.17
N ALA A 3 2.36 3.29 -10.83
CA ALA A 3 3.80 3.38 -10.65
C ALA A 3 4.34 4.54 -11.51
N GLY A 4 5.10 5.43 -10.87
CA GLY A 4 5.64 6.64 -11.47
C GLY A 4 7.06 6.47 -12.00
N ASN A 5 7.74 7.60 -12.22
CA ASN A 5 9.14 7.62 -12.62
C ASN A 5 10.03 6.91 -11.57
N PRO A 6 11.10 6.19 -11.98
CA PRO A 6 12.06 5.62 -11.04
C PRO A 6 12.77 6.66 -10.15
N VAL A 7 12.83 7.93 -10.58
CA VAL A 7 13.34 9.02 -9.74
C VAL A 7 12.26 9.43 -8.73
N PRO A 8 12.50 9.30 -7.42
CA PRO A 8 11.51 9.67 -6.41
C PRO A 8 11.14 11.15 -6.48
N ASP A 9 9.85 11.44 -6.42
CA ASP A 9 9.32 12.80 -6.32
C ASP A 9 8.37 12.92 -5.11
N PRO A 10 7.88 14.12 -4.76
CA PRO A 10 7.01 14.28 -3.60
C PRO A 10 5.70 13.44 -3.62
N ASN A 11 5.22 12.99 -4.78
CA ASN A 11 4.09 12.07 -4.93
C ASN A 11 4.49 10.59 -4.74
N SER A 12 5.77 10.29 -4.66
CA SER A 12 6.29 8.97 -4.30
C SER A 12 6.37 8.78 -2.78
N LEU A 13 6.11 9.83 -1.98
CA LEU A 13 6.29 9.81 -0.53
C LEU A 13 5.02 9.37 0.22
N TRP A 14 5.21 8.39 1.10
CA TRP A 14 4.17 7.82 1.95
C TRP A 14 4.61 7.80 3.42
N LYS A 15 3.76 8.29 4.32
CA LYS A 15 3.96 8.17 5.76
C LYS A 15 3.36 6.86 6.26
N ILE A 16 4.19 6.02 6.87
CA ILE A 16 3.75 4.80 7.53
C ILE A 16 3.15 5.17 8.89
N LYS A 17 1.85 4.90 9.09
CA LYS A 17 1.14 5.12 10.35
C LYS A 17 0.79 3.80 11.02
N PHE A 18 1.17 3.66 12.28
CA PHE A 18 0.89 2.50 13.13
C PHE A 18 1.04 2.88 14.60
N GLY A 19 0.52 2.05 15.51
CA GLY A 19 0.46 2.38 16.95
C GLY A 19 1.66 1.93 17.79
N LYS A 20 2.75 1.45 17.16
CA LYS A 20 3.95 0.96 17.84
C LYS A 20 5.15 1.85 17.49
N GLU A 21 6.27 1.65 18.17
CA GLU A 21 7.52 2.35 17.87
C GLU A 21 8.19 1.83 16.60
N LEU A 22 8.22 0.51 16.41
CA LEU A 22 8.86 -0.15 15.27
C LEU A 22 7.86 -1.05 14.52
N ALA A 23 7.85 -0.95 13.20
CA ALA A 23 7.03 -1.80 12.35
C ALA A 23 7.73 -3.16 12.18
N SER A 24 7.10 -4.22 12.67
CA SER A 24 7.58 -5.60 12.47
C SER A 24 6.87 -6.29 11.32
N TYR A 25 7.59 -7.21 10.68
CA TYR A 25 7.03 -8.10 9.65
C TYR A 25 5.87 -8.92 10.18
N ASN A 26 4.90 -9.22 9.30
CA ASN A 26 3.75 -10.13 9.47
C ASN A 26 2.73 -9.78 10.58
N ASN A 27 3.14 -8.99 11.58
CA ASN A 27 2.42 -8.72 12.82
C ASN A 27 1.95 -7.28 12.98
N THR A 28 2.54 -6.34 12.24
CA THR A 28 2.15 -4.93 12.33
C THR A 28 1.17 -4.58 11.22
N LEU A 29 -0.04 -4.17 11.61
CA LEU A 29 -0.97 -3.50 10.70
C LEU A 29 -0.54 -2.05 10.56
N ILE A 30 -0.32 -1.62 9.32
CA ILE A 30 0.13 -0.28 8.98
C ILE A 30 -0.87 0.38 8.03
N LYS A 31 -0.95 1.71 8.07
CA LYS A 31 -1.64 2.52 7.07
C LYS A 31 -0.60 3.36 6.33
N LEU A 32 -0.70 3.41 5.00
CA LEU A 32 0.17 4.23 4.17
C LEU A 32 -0.55 5.53 3.81
N GLN A 33 -0.16 6.64 4.43
CA GLN A 33 -0.72 7.95 4.15
C GLN A 33 0.08 8.65 3.05
N HIS A 34 -0.57 9.07 1.98
CA HIS A 34 0.10 9.83 0.93
C HIS A 34 0.38 11.25 1.41
N ILE A 35 1.63 11.72 1.25
CA ILE A 35 2.05 13.03 1.77
C ILE A 35 1.35 14.19 1.05
N LYS A 36 1.19 14.12 -0.28
CA LYS A 36 0.64 15.24 -1.07
C LYS A 36 -0.89 15.26 -1.16
N SER A 37 -1.57 14.13 -0.95
CA SER A 37 -3.02 14.02 -1.23
C SER A 37 -3.94 14.44 -0.09
N ASN A 38 -3.52 15.34 0.81
CA ASN A 38 -4.34 15.86 1.91
C ASN A 38 -5.00 14.76 2.76
N ASN A 39 -4.20 14.01 3.52
CA ASN A 39 -4.65 12.95 4.42
C ASN A 39 -5.35 11.74 3.77
N LYS A 40 -5.12 11.47 2.49
CA LYS A 40 -5.56 10.22 1.85
C LYS A 40 -4.59 9.07 2.11
N PHE A 41 -5.12 7.86 2.05
CA PHE A 41 -4.43 6.61 2.37
C PHE A 41 -4.53 5.62 1.21
N LEU A 42 -3.50 4.78 1.10
CA LEU A 42 -3.54 3.63 0.21
C LEU A 42 -4.61 2.65 0.72
N GLY A 43 -5.49 2.22 -0.15
CA GLY A 43 -6.53 1.25 0.19
C GLY A 43 -7.16 0.61 -1.03
N ILE A 44 -7.87 -0.49 -0.78
CA ILE A 44 -8.64 -1.19 -1.81
C ILE A 44 -10.13 -1.04 -1.54
N TYR A 45 -10.93 -0.96 -2.61
CA TYR A 45 -12.37 -1.14 -2.55
C TYR A 45 -12.71 -2.53 -3.05
N THR A 46 -13.37 -3.32 -2.22
CA THR A 46 -13.61 -4.74 -2.50
C THR A 46 -14.25 -4.99 -3.86
N SER A 47 -15.21 -4.15 -4.23
CA SER A 47 -16.02 -4.29 -5.45
C SER A 47 -15.37 -3.70 -6.69
N ASN A 48 -14.34 -2.88 -6.53
CA ASN A 48 -13.80 -2.10 -7.63
C ASN A 48 -12.73 -2.89 -8.38
N LYS A 49 -12.73 -2.67 -9.70
CA LYS A 49 -11.85 -3.33 -10.64
C LYS A 49 -10.81 -2.37 -11.16
N SER A 50 -9.58 -2.88 -11.28
CA SER A 50 -8.48 -2.13 -11.84
C SER A 50 -8.75 -1.78 -13.31
N PRO A 51 -8.25 -0.64 -13.82
CA PRO A 51 -8.61 -0.13 -15.14
C PRO A 51 -8.36 -1.08 -16.32
N SER A 52 -7.36 -1.97 -16.24
CA SER A 52 -6.90 -2.77 -17.38
C SER A 52 -7.08 -4.28 -17.20
N THR A 53 -6.93 -4.78 -15.97
CA THR A 53 -6.79 -6.23 -15.73
C THR A 53 -7.91 -6.87 -14.93
N ASN A 54 -8.94 -6.13 -14.52
CA ASN A 54 -10.02 -6.63 -13.67
C ASN A 54 -9.56 -7.23 -12.31
N HIS A 55 -8.33 -6.94 -11.90
CA HIS A 55 -7.85 -7.18 -10.54
C HIS A 55 -8.52 -6.20 -9.57
N THR A 56 -8.22 -6.33 -8.27
CA THR A 56 -8.75 -5.38 -7.28
C THR A 56 -8.09 -4.01 -7.47
N GLU A 57 -8.91 -2.96 -7.57
CA GLU A 57 -8.44 -1.59 -7.70
C GLU A 57 -7.71 -1.11 -6.44
N VAL A 58 -6.50 -0.56 -6.63
CA VAL A 58 -5.74 0.12 -5.57
C VAL A 58 -5.88 1.63 -5.71
N SER A 59 -6.28 2.28 -4.64
CA SER A 59 -6.73 3.67 -4.65
C SER A 59 -6.11 4.51 -3.52
N CYS A 60 -6.15 5.84 -3.66
CA CYS A 60 -5.74 6.79 -2.64
C CYS A 60 -6.97 7.55 -2.12
N ASN A 61 -7.48 7.20 -0.94
CA ASN A 61 -8.78 7.69 -0.48
C ASN A 61 -8.82 8.04 1.02
N ASN A 62 -9.89 8.71 1.44
CA ASN A 62 -10.13 9.03 2.85
C ASN A 62 -10.51 7.78 3.64
N LEU A 63 -10.10 7.72 4.91
CA LEU A 63 -10.28 6.58 5.83
C LEU A 63 -11.74 6.20 6.17
N ASN A 64 -12.72 6.98 5.74
CA ASN A 64 -14.09 6.88 6.22
C ASN A 64 -15.08 6.48 5.13
N ARG A 65 -14.65 5.60 4.22
CA ARG A 65 -15.56 5.03 3.22
C ARG A 65 -15.88 3.60 3.59
N ASN A 66 -17.17 3.30 3.72
CA ASN A 66 -17.68 1.94 3.88
C ASN A 66 -17.06 1.04 2.80
N TYR A 67 -16.71 -0.19 3.17
CA TYR A 67 -16.21 -1.23 2.25
C TYR A 67 -14.79 -1.03 1.71
N CYS A 68 -14.01 -0.12 2.30
CA CYS A 68 -12.58 0.03 2.04
C CYS A 68 -11.76 -0.86 2.99
N SER A 69 -10.63 -1.38 2.51
CA SER A 69 -9.60 -1.98 3.37
C SER A 69 -8.29 -1.23 3.19
N GLU A 70 -7.83 -0.58 4.26
CA GLU A 70 -6.62 0.25 4.27
C GLU A 70 -5.55 -0.24 5.28
N ASN A 71 -5.82 -1.35 5.97
CA ASN A 71 -4.85 -1.97 6.88
C ASN A 71 -3.97 -2.93 6.09
N TRP A 72 -2.73 -2.50 5.87
CA TRP A 72 -1.72 -3.26 5.14
C TRP A 72 -0.80 -4.02 6.11
N LYS A 73 -0.12 -5.03 5.58
CA LYS A 73 0.95 -5.77 6.24
C LYS A 73 2.17 -5.81 5.35
N PHE A 74 3.34 -5.62 5.96
CA PHE A 74 4.61 -5.92 5.31
C PHE A 74 4.97 -7.37 5.60
N ASN A 75 5.14 -8.14 4.53
CA ASN A 75 5.53 -9.55 4.56
C ASN A 75 6.95 -9.65 4.00
N HIS A 76 7.80 -10.40 4.67
CA HIS A 76 9.17 -10.58 4.21
C HIS A 76 9.21 -11.57 3.03
N CYS A 77 9.71 -11.16 1.85
CA CYS A 77 9.61 -11.94 0.61
C CYS A 77 10.19 -13.37 0.68
N LYS A 78 11.17 -13.60 1.56
CA LYS A 78 11.98 -14.84 1.53
C LYS A 78 11.70 -15.84 2.66
N LEU A 79 10.93 -15.50 3.70
CA LEU A 79 10.76 -16.37 4.88
C LEU A 79 9.45 -16.04 5.62
N GLU A 80 8.53 -17.00 5.73
CA GLU A 80 7.29 -16.89 6.53
C GLU A 80 7.56 -16.61 8.02
N ASN A 81 8.80 -16.80 8.50
CA ASN A 81 9.20 -16.67 9.89
C ASN A 81 10.33 -15.65 10.14
N HIS A 82 10.56 -14.69 9.24
CA HIS A 82 11.54 -13.63 9.52
C HIS A 82 11.04 -12.74 10.67
N GLN A 83 11.65 -12.92 11.84
CA GLN A 83 11.40 -12.09 13.01
C GLN A 83 12.34 -10.88 12.96
N GLY A 84 11.76 -9.69 12.85
CA GLY A 84 12.53 -8.46 12.75
C GLY A 84 11.67 -7.23 12.51
N TYR A 85 12.35 -6.09 12.43
CA TYR A 85 11.76 -4.80 12.10
C TYR A 85 12.07 -4.44 10.65
N LEU A 86 11.18 -3.66 10.04
CA LEU A 86 11.37 -3.08 8.73
C LEU A 86 12.60 -2.16 8.72
N LYS A 87 13.44 -2.30 7.69
CA LYS A 87 14.62 -1.47 7.43
C LYS A 87 14.57 -0.97 5.98
N SER A 88 15.38 0.04 5.70
CA SER A 88 15.57 0.51 4.32
C SER A 88 16.27 -0.56 3.50
N ASN A 89 15.92 -0.64 2.21
CA ASN A 89 16.39 -1.61 1.21
C ASN A 89 15.87 -3.04 1.42
N ASP A 90 14.92 -3.24 2.34
CA ASP A 90 14.27 -4.53 2.48
C ASP A 90 13.34 -4.77 1.29
N ILE A 91 13.40 -6.01 0.76
CA ILE A 91 12.52 -6.49 -0.31
C ILE A 91 11.35 -7.22 0.34
N ILE A 92 10.15 -6.66 0.17
CA ILE A 92 8.94 -7.08 0.89
C ILE A 92 7.75 -7.29 -0.07
N ASN A 93 6.78 -8.09 0.35
CA ASN A 93 5.45 -8.09 -0.26
C ASN A 93 4.52 -7.30 0.66
N ILE A 94 3.67 -6.45 0.07
CA ILE A 94 2.70 -5.66 0.82
C ILE A 94 1.34 -6.31 0.63
N SER A 95 0.69 -6.74 1.71
CA SER A 95 -0.61 -7.44 1.65
C SER A 95 -1.71 -6.71 2.40
N VAL A 96 -2.94 -6.97 1.98
CA VAL A 96 -4.17 -6.44 2.58
C VAL A 96 -5.19 -7.58 2.69
N LYS A 97 -5.95 -7.59 3.79
CA LYS A 97 -7.07 -8.51 3.92
C LYS A 97 -8.33 -7.85 3.38
N LYS A 98 -9.04 -8.53 2.48
CA LYS A 98 -10.31 -8.07 1.94
C LYS A 98 -11.41 -8.28 2.98
N LEU A 99 -11.73 -7.25 3.74
CA LEU A 99 -12.66 -7.36 4.88
C LEU A 99 -14.14 -7.25 4.49
N TYR A 100 -14.44 -7.03 3.23
CA TYR A 100 -15.81 -6.92 2.74
C TYR A 100 -16.00 -7.79 1.48
N ASP A 101 -17.23 -8.25 1.23
CA ASP A 101 -17.62 -8.89 -0.03
C ASP A 101 -18.18 -7.87 -1.05
N ASN A 102 -18.48 -8.31 -2.27
CA ASN A 102 -18.99 -7.43 -3.34
C ASN A 102 -20.35 -6.79 -3.03
N ARG A 103 -21.06 -7.25 -1.98
CA ARG A 103 -22.31 -6.67 -1.49
C ARG A 103 -22.08 -5.72 -0.30
N GLY A 104 -20.83 -5.56 0.13
CA GLY A 104 -20.44 -4.77 1.27
C GLY A 104 -20.56 -5.47 2.62
N ASN A 105 -20.85 -6.77 2.66
CA ASN A 105 -20.94 -7.46 3.96
C ASN A 105 -19.54 -7.64 4.55
N TYR A 106 -19.40 -7.44 5.86
CA TYR A 106 -18.15 -7.66 6.57
C TYR A 106 -17.77 -9.15 6.58
N THR A 107 -16.60 -9.46 6.06
CA THR A 107 -16.03 -10.80 5.94
C THR A 107 -14.68 -10.85 6.67
N PRO A 108 -14.66 -11.15 7.98
CA PRO A 108 -13.42 -11.19 8.75
C PRO A 108 -12.45 -12.27 8.27
N ASN A 109 -12.93 -13.26 7.51
CA ASN A 109 -12.16 -14.35 6.90
C ASN A 109 -11.96 -14.18 5.38
N GLY A 110 -12.12 -12.96 4.86
CA GLY A 110 -11.90 -12.70 3.44
C GLY A 110 -10.44 -12.94 3.01
N PRO A 111 -10.22 -13.06 1.69
CA PRO A 111 -8.92 -13.40 1.13
C PRO A 111 -7.87 -12.33 1.45
N VAL A 112 -6.61 -12.75 1.49
CA VAL A 112 -5.46 -11.85 1.50
C VAL A 112 -5.07 -11.60 0.04
N GLU A 113 -4.90 -10.33 -0.30
CA GLU A 113 -4.41 -9.90 -1.60
C GLU A 113 -3.08 -9.15 -1.43
N PHE A 114 -2.26 -9.18 -2.47
CA PHE A 114 -0.92 -8.60 -2.49
C PHE A 114 -0.83 -7.48 -3.51
N LEU A 115 -0.10 -6.43 -3.16
CA LEU A 115 0.16 -5.29 -4.04
C LEU A 115 1.14 -5.71 -5.15
N ARG A 116 0.76 -5.46 -6.40
CA ARG A 116 1.53 -5.79 -7.60
C ARG A 116 1.68 -4.57 -8.48
N SER A 117 2.87 -4.41 -9.04
CA SER A 117 3.09 -3.57 -10.23
C SER A 117 3.51 -4.46 -11.40
N HIS A 118 3.17 -4.07 -12.62
CA HIS A 118 3.42 -4.87 -13.81
C HIS A 118 3.48 -3.98 -15.05
N ASP A 119 3.89 -4.52 -16.19
CA ASP A 119 4.12 -3.81 -17.45
C ASP A 119 2.83 -3.41 -18.20
N ILE A 120 1.66 -3.65 -17.60
CA ILE A 120 0.37 -3.24 -18.18
C ILE A 120 0.10 -1.79 -17.81
N GLN A 121 -0.43 -1.06 -18.78
CA GLN A 121 -0.66 0.37 -18.68
C GLN A 121 -2.12 0.72 -18.96
N PHE A 122 -2.55 1.87 -18.43
CA PHE A 122 -3.83 2.50 -18.73
C PHE A 122 -3.62 3.98 -19.05
N THR A 123 -4.57 4.57 -19.77
CA THR A 123 -4.50 5.98 -20.19
C THR A 123 -5.52 6.84 -19.47
N ILE A 124 -5.13 8.03 -19.03
CA ILE A 124 -6.05 9.09 -18.61
C ILE A 124 -5.75 10.31 -19.47
N GLY A 125 -6.68 10.71 -20.33
CA GLY A 125 -6.40 11.75 -21.32
C GLY A 125 -5.30 11.31 -22.29
N ASN A 126 -4.25 12.12 -22.40
CA ASN A 126 -3.09 11.82 -23.26
C ASN A 126 -1.94 11.13 -22.50
N ASP A 127 -2.08 10.95 -21.19
CA ASP A 127 -1.03 10.40 -20.34
C ASP A 127 -1.24 8.90 -20.12
N THR A 128 -0.13 8.16 -20.12
CA THR A 128 -0.09 6.71 -19.93
C THR A 128 0.57 6.37 -18.61
N PHE A 129 -0.05 5.47 -17.85
CA PHE A 129 0.34 5.14 -16.49
C PHE A 129 0.48 3.64 -16.31
N GLN A 130 1.49 3.21 -15.56
CA GLN A 130 1.67 1.81 -15.20
C GLN A 130 0.68 1.39 -14.12
N GLU A 131 -0.05 0.30 -14.36
CA GLU A 131 -1.08 -0.19 -13.45
C GLU A 131 -0.46 -0.73 -12.14
N VAL A 132 -1.13 -0.44 -11.02
CA VAL A 132 -0.84 -1.02 -9.71
C VAL A 132 -2.14 -1.62 -9.18
N VAL A 133 -2.09 -2.90 -8.81
CA VAL A 133 -3.27 -3.69 -8.46
C VAL A 133 -3.08 -4.50 -7.20
N CYS A 134 -4.18 -5.05 -6.69
CA CYS A 134 -4.15 -6.14 -5.72
C CYS A 134 -4.67 -7.45 -6.35
N HIS A 135 -4.01 -8.56 -6.03
CA HIS A 135 -4.34 -9.90 -6.54
C HIS A 135 -4.12 -10.97 -5.45
N ASN A 136 -4.74 -12.14 -5.61
CA ASN A 136 -4.57 -13.31 -4.73
C ASN A 136 -3.93 -14.52 -5.44
N GLU A 137 -3.26 -14.26 -6.56
CA GLU A 137 -2.58 -15.27 -7.36
C GLU A 137 -1.21 -15.65 -6.77
N ARG A 138 -0.52 -16.60 -7.40
CA ARG A 138 0.85 -16.96 -7.03
C ARG A 138 1.77 -15.74 -7.09
N LEU A 139 2.57 -15.57 -6.04
CA LEU A 139 3.54 -14.49 -5.96
C LEU A 139 4.72 -14.70 -6.92
N GLY A 140 5.20 -13.60 -7.49
CA GLY A 140 6.40 -13.51 -8.34
C GLY A 140 7.15 -12.19 -8.13
N GLY A 141 8.17 -11.94 -8.95
CA GLY A 141 9.04 -10.76 -8.79
C GLY A 141 8.31 -9.41 -8.88
N ASN A 142 7.20 -9.35 -9.63
CA ASN A 142 6.34 -8.17 -9.77
C ASN A 142 5.56 -7.80 -8.48
N ASP A 143 5.61 -8.67 -7.48
CA ASP A 143 4.94 -8.49 -6.18
C ASP A 143 5.92 -8.02 -5.10
N GLU A 144 7.21 -7.96 -5.43
CA GLU A 144 8.29 -7.54 -4.54
C GLU A 144 8.49 -6.02 -4.61
N TRP A 145 8.54 -5.38 -3.44
CA TRP A 145 8.71 -3.95 -3.29
C TRP A 145 9.96 -3.67 -2.45
N CYS A 146 10.83 -2.80 -2.94
CA CYS A 146 11.93 -2.23 -2.15
C CYS A 146 11.41 -1.07 -1.31
N ILE A 147 11.53 -1.15 0.01
CA ILE A 147 11.21 -0.01 0.89
C ILE A 147 12.44 0.86 1.10
N GLU A 148 12.33 2.14 0.75
CA GLU A 148 13.33 3.16 1.08
C GLU A 148 12.82 4.05 2.21
N LEU A 149 13.44 3.95 3.39
CA LEU A 149 13.04 4.73 4.56
C LEU A 149 13.80 6.05 4.60
N ILE A 150 13.07 7.15 4.43
CA ILE A 150 13.62 8.50 4.56
C ILE A 150 13.48 8.93 6.02
N LYS A 151 14.60 9.27 6.66
CA LYS A 151 14.55 9.88 8.00
C LYS A 151 13.79 11.19 7.90
N GLN A 152 12.69 11.29 8.66
CA GLN A 152 12.09 12.60 8.90
C GLN A 152 13.09 13.38 9.77
N HIS A 153 13.82 14.31 9.17
CA HIS A 153 14.49 15.33 9.95
C HIS A 153 13.38 16.17 10.60
N ILE A 154 13.15 15.94 11.89
CA ILE A 154 12.34 16.82 12.71
C ILE A 154 13.11 18.14 12.75
N TRP A 155 12.73 19.11 11.93
CA TRP A 155 13.09 20.48 12.21
C TRP A 155 12.30 20.84 13.47
N THR A 156 13.00 21.14 14.55
CA THR A 156 12.49 21.54 15.87
C THR A 156 11.61 22.80 15.87
N ILE A 157 11.19 23.27 14.69
CA ILE A 157 10.28 24.42 14.52
C ILE A 157 8.81 23.98 14.67
N ASP A 158 8.47 22.70 14.41
CA ASP A 158 7.09 22.20 14.55
C ASP A 158 6.72 21.79 15.99
N THR A 159 7.65 21.90 16.95
CA THR A 159 7.40 21.60 18.38
C THR A 159 7.14 22.86 19.23
N LEU A 160 6.98 24.03 18.61
CA LEU A 160 6.74 25.30 19.33
C LEU A 160 5.26 25.71 19.42
N HIS A 161 4.34 24.86 18.96
CA HIS A 161 2.92 25.03 19.18
C HIS A 161 2.33 23.74 19.73
N ASP A 162 2.55 23.52 21.03
CA ASP A 162 1.53 23.11 22.02
C ASP A 162 2.13 23.20 23.43
#